data_AF-A0A4Q5QDV3-F1
#
_entry.id   AF-A0A4Q5QDV3-F1
#
_cell.length_a   1.000
_cell.length_b   1.000
_cell.length_c   1.000
_cell.angle_alpha   90.00
_cell.angle_beta   90.00
_cell.angle_gamma   90.00
#
_symmetry.space_group_name_H-M   'P 1'
#
loop_
_entity.id
_entity.type
_entity.pdbx_description
1 polymer ?
#
loop_
_entity_poly.entity_id
_entity_poly.type
_entity_poly.pdbx_seq_one_letter_code
_entity_poly.pdbx_strand_id
1 'polypeptide(L)'
;MTTTSSATQFVNIGERTNVTGSAAFKKMVMAGDYARAVEVARQQVENGAQIIDVNMDEGLLDAEFAMTTFLKLMAAEPDIARIPVMVDSSKWSVIEAGLKCVSGKPIVNSISMKEGEAEFLKYARKCMGYGAAVVVMAFDETGQADTQARKIEICARAYDLLMGIGFPPEDIIFDPNIFAVATGIEEH
;
A
#
# COMPACT_ATOMS: atom_id res chain seq x y z
N MET A 1 -7.94 31.67 20.02
CA MET A 1 -7.14 30.46 20.33
C MET A 1 -7.48 29.42 19.29
N THR A 2 -6.73 29.38 18.19
CA THR A 2 -6.82 28.29 17.21
C THR A 2 -6.14 27.07 17.81
N THR A 3 -6.94 26.09 18.21
CA THR A 3 -6.47 24.74 18.51
C THR A 3 -5.83 24.20 17.24
N THR A 4 -4.50 24.26 17.16
CA THR A 4 -3.73 23.40 16.27
C THR A 4 -4.08 21.98 16.66
N SER A 5 -4.89 21.32 15.82
CA SER A 5 -4.99 19.87 15.87
C SER A 5 -3.55 19.36 15.82
N SER A 6 -3.15 18.59 16.85
CA SER A 6 -1.90 17.85 16.87
C SER A 6 -1.99 16.78 15.77
N ALA A 7 -1.88 17.21 14.52
CA ALA A 7 -1.75 16.30 13.40
C ALA A 7 -0.51 15.47 13.67
N THR A 8 -0.70 14.15 13.76
CA THR A 8 0.38 13.19 13.95
C THR A 8 1.45 13.44 12.90
N GLN A 9 2.67 13.80 13.32
CA GLN A 9 3.72 14.25 12.40
C GLN A 9 4.31 13.10 11.57
N PHE A 10 4.19 11.85 12.04
CA PHE A 10 4.69 10.66 11.37
C PHE A 10 3.79 9.46 11.66
N VAL A 11 3.45 8.70 10.62
CA VAL A 11 2.58 7.52 10.71
C VAL A 11 3.40 6.28 10.39
N ASN A 12 3.53 5.37 11.36
CA ASN A 12 4.22 4.10 11.13
C ASN A 12 3.30 3.10 10.42
N ILE A 13 3.73 2.60 9.26
CA ILE A 13 3.08 1.52 8.52
C ILE A 13 3.84 0.22 8.82
N GLY A 14 3.16 -0.79 9.37
CA GLY A 14 3.77 -2.08 9.66
C GLY A 14 4.01 -2.90 8.39
N GLU A 15 5.29 -3.18 8.09
CA GLU A 15 5.76 -3.85 6.86
C GLU A 15 5.85 -5.39 6.94
N ARG A 16 5.75 -5.99 8.13
CA ARG A 16 6.15 -7.41 8.35
C ARG A 16 5.14 -8.43 7.84
N THR A 17 3.94 -7.98 7.49
CA THR A 17 2.83 -8.76 6.90
C THR A 17 2.95 -8.82 5.37
N ASN A 18 4.19 -9.05 4.91
CA ASN A 18 4.57 -9.04 3.52
C ASN A 18 5.31 -10.34 3.17
N VAL A 19 4.73 -11.15 2.27
CA VAL A 19 5.33 -12.45 1.88
C VAL A 19 6.64 -12.31 1.11
N THR A 20 6.88 -11.18 0.46
CA THR A 20 8.12 -10.88 -0.25
C THR A 20 9.19 -10.36 0.71
N GLY A 21 8.83 -9.49 1.65
CA GLY A 21 9.74 -8.83 2.59
C GLY A 21 10.06 -9.61 3.87
N SER A 22 9.21 -10.57 4.27
CA SER A 22 9.34 -11.28 5.55
C SER A 22 9.34 -12.80 5.36
N ALA A 23 10.52 -13.41 5.46
CA ALA A 23 10.68 -14.86 5.35
C ALA A 23 9.85 -15.65 6.39
N ALA A 24 9.69 -15.09 7.59
CA ALA A 24 8.88 -15.68 8.65
C ALA A 24 7.39 -15.65 8.29
N PHE A 25 6.88 -14.50 7.80
CA PHE A 25 5.48 -14.37 7.39
C PHE A 25 5.16 -15.25 6.18
N LYS A 26 6.05 -15.24 5.17
CA LYS A 26 5.97 -16.15 4.01
C LYS A 26 5.80 -17.60 4.44
N LYS A 27 6.63 -18.09 5.38
CA LYS A 27 6.55 -19.47 5.86
C LYS A 27 5.19 -19.79 6.51
N MET A 28 4.61 -18.86 7.26
CA MET A 28 3.30 -19.04 7.89
C MET A 28 2.19 -19.11 6.85
N VAL A 29 2.14 -18.14 5.92
CA VAL A 29 1.12 -18.08 4.86
C VAL A 29 1.19 -19.30 3.94
N MET A 30 2.40 -19.67 3.51
CA MET A 30 2.61 -20.85 2.65
C MET A 30 2.25 -22.17 3.34
N ALA A 31 2.31 -22.23 4.68
CA ALA A 31 1.87 -23.38 5.46
C ALA A 31 0.36 -23.35 5.80
N GLY A 32 -0.37 -22.31 5.40
CA GLY A 32 -1.76 -22.09 5.78
C GLY A 32 -1.96 -21.70 7.25
N ASP A 33 -0.89 -21.37 7.97
CA ASP A 33 -0.92 -21.00 9.39
C ASP A 33 -1.29 -19.52 9.56
N TYR A 34 -2.50 -19.18 9.13
CA TYR A 34 -3.00 -17.80 9.20
C TYR A 34 -3.21 -17.32 10.63
N ALA A 35 -3.44 -18.22 11.58
CA ALA A 35 -3.55 -17.87 13.00
C ALA A 35 -2.24 -17.23 13.51
N ARG A 36 -1.08 -17.83 13.19
CA ARG A 36 0.22 -17.22 13.50
C ARG A 36 0.53 -16.00 12.64
N ALA A 37 0.08 -15.98 11.39
CA ALA A 37 0.25 -14.80 10.54
C ALA A 37 -0.45 -13.57 11.13
N VAL A 38 -1.65 -13.73 11.71
CA VAL A 38 -2.42 -12.65 12.36
C VAL A 38 -1.70 -12.12 13.59
N GLU A 39 -0.99 -12.98 14.33
CA GLU A 39 -0.15 -12.56 15.45
C GLU A 39 0.97 -11.59 15.01
N VAL A 40 1.52 -11.75 13.79
CA VAL A 40 2.49 -10.79 13.24
C VAL A 40 1.86 -9.41 13.07
N ALA A 41 0.62 -9.34 12.57
CA ALA A 41 -0.10 -8.08 12.47
C ALA A 41 -0.35 -7.45 13.85
N ARG A 42 -0.86 -8.25 14.82
CA ARG A 42 -1.11 -7.81 16.20
C ARG A 42 0.14 -7.21 16.84
N GLN A 43 1.28 -7.90 16.76
CA GLN A 43 2.55 -7.43 17.30
C GLN A 43 2.99 -6.10 16.69
N GLN A 44 2.73 -5.85 15.41
CA GLN A 44 3.07 -4.55 14.81
C GLN A 44 2.20 -3.43 15.41
N VAL A 45 0.91 -3.68 15.62
CA VAL A 45 0.01 -2.71 16.28
C VAL A 45 0.46 -2.43 17.71
N GLU A 46 0.79 -3.47 18.48
CA GLU A 46 1.29 -3.34 19.85
C GLU A 46 2.61 -2.55 19.92
N ASN A 47 3.44 -2.66 18.89
CA ASN A 47 4.70 -1.92 18.75
C ASN A 47 4.53 -0.53 18.08
N GLY A 48 3.30 -0.05 17.93
CA GLY A 48 3.01 1.33 17.52
C GLY A 48 2.74 1.55 16.03
N ALA A 49 2.57 0.48 15.25
CA ALA A 49 2.06 0.62 13.88
C ALA A 49 0.63 1.19 13.90
N GLN A 50 0.39 2.20 13.09
CA GLN A 50 -0.89 2.89 12.96
C GLN A 50 -1.64 2.46 11.70
N ILE A 51 -0.95 1.80 10.78
CA ILE A 51 -1.47 1.16 9.57
C ILE A 51 -0.75 -0.18 9.43
N ILE A 52 -1.42 -1.19 8.89
CA ILE A 52 -0.76 -2.46 8.51
C ILE A 52 -0.72 -2.56 6.99
N ASP A 53 0.46 -2.78 6.43
CA ASP A 53 0.66 -3.13 5.02
C ASP A 53 0.52 -4.64 4.84
N VAL A 54 -0.29 -5.07 3.88
CA VAL A 54 -0.52 -6.50 3.62
C VAL A 54 -0.15 -6.79 2.18
N ASN A 55 0.88 -7.61 1.99
CA ASN A 55 1.33 -8.06 0.68
C ASN A 55 1.34 -9.59 0.59
N MET A 56 0.63 -10.11 -0.41
CA MET A 56 0.47 -11.55 -0.68
C MET A 56 0.99 -11.94 -2.08
N ASP A 57 1.83 -11.11 -2.69
CA ASP A 57 2.41 -11.39 -4.01
C ASP A 57 3.53 -12.43 -3.89
N GLU A 58 3.21 -13.68 -4.17
CA GLU A 58 4.16 -14.80 -4.27
C GLU A 58 3.76 -15.72 -5.42
N GLY A 59 4.72 -16.17 -6.23
CA GLY A 59 4.44 -16.91 -7.47
C GLY A 59 3.75 -18.27 -7.27
N LEU A 60 3.91 -18.87 -6.10
CA LEU A 60 3.28 -20.15 -5.72
C LEU A 60 1.96 -19.99 -4.96
N LEU A 61 1.54 -18.75 -4.69
CA LEU A 61 0.36 -18.44 -3.88
C LEU A 61 -0.79 -17.96 -4.76
N ASP A 62 -2.01 -18.41 -4.46
CA ASP A 62 -3.21 -17.69 -4.91
C ASP A 62 -3.33 -16.41 -4.09
N ALA A 63 -2.77 -15.32 -4.63
CA ALA A 63 -2.68 -14.04 -3.94
C ALA A 63 -4.07 -13.43 -3.64
N GLU A 64 -5.08 -13.64 -4.49
CA GLU A 64 -6.44 -13.14 -4.24
C GLU A 64 -7.08 -13.88 -3.05
N PHE A 65 -6.95 -15.21 -3.05
CA PHE A 65 -7.44 -16.02 -1.94
C PHE A 65 -6.70 -15.68 -0.63
N ALA A 66 -5.38 -15.57 -0.66
CA ALA A 66 -4.58 -15.28 0.52
C ALA A 66 -4.87 -13.88 1.09
N MET A 67 -4.94 -12.86 0.21
CA MET A 67 -5.28 -11.49 0.60
C MET A 67 -6.65 -11.44 1.28
N THR A 68 -7.67 -11.96 0.62
CA THR A 68 -9.04 -11.91 1.16
C THR A 68 -9.20 -12.72 2.45
N THR A 69 -8.51 -13.87 2.56
CA THR A 69 -8.50 -14.69 3.78
C THR A 69 -7.86 -13.92 4.93
N PHE A 70 -6.67 -13.38 4.73
CA PHE A 70 -5.93 -12.70 5.78
C PHE A 70 -6.62 -11.43 6.26
N LEU A 71 -7.14 -10.61 5.34
CA LEU A 71 -7.88 -9.39 5.69
C LEU A 71 -9.14 -9.68 6.50
N LYS A 72 -9.89 -10.74 6.16
CA LYS A 72 -11.08 -11.16 6.94
C LYS A 72 -10.71 -11.62 8.35
N LEU A 73 -9.59 -12.31 8.50
CA LEU A 73 -9.10 -12.74 9.81
C LEU A 73 -8.61 -11.55 10.65
N MET A 74 -7.90 -10.60 10.05
CA MET A 74 -7.52 -9.35 10.72
C MET A 74 -8.75 -8.57 11.19
N ALA A 75 -9.80 -8.50 10.37
CA ALA A 75 -11.05 -7.80 10.72
C ALA A 75 -11.82 -8.48 11.88
N ALA A 76 -11.58 -9.77 12.13
CA ALA A 76 -12.17 -10.50 13.26
C ALA A 76 -11.43 -10.24 14.59
N GLU A 77 -10.26 -9.60 14.56
CA GLU A 77 -9.44 -9.29 15.73
C GLU A 77 -9.59 -7.82 16.13
N PRO A 78 -10.26 -7.50 17.26
CA PRO A 78 -10.59 -6.12 17.63
C PRO A 78 -9.39 -5.17 17.73
N ASP A 79 -8.25 -5.67 18.21
CA ASP A 79 -7.03 -4.85 18.37
C ASP A 79 -6.42 -4.43 17.03
N ILE A 80 -6.67 -5.20 15.97
CA ILE A 80 -6.18 -4.96 14.62
C ILE A 80 -7.23 -4.18 13.81
N ALA A 81 -8.50 -4.56 13.92
CA ALA A 81 -9.61 -3.99 13.16
C ALA A 81 -9.82 -2.48 13.39
N ARG A 82 -9.26 -1.92 14.46
CA ARG A 82 -9.34 -0.49 14.80
C ARG A 82 -8.42 0.42 13.99
N ILE A 83 -7.45 -0.13 13.25
CA ILE A 83 -6.51 0.66 12.43
C ILE A 83 -6.70 0.39 10.93
N PRO A 84 -6.38 1.36 10.04
CA PRO A 84 -6.48 1.17 8.60
C PRO A 84 -5.53 0.09 8.08
N VAL A 85 -5.89 -0.48 6.92
CA VAL A 85 -5.06 -1.45 6.20
C VAL A 85 -4.65 -0.87 4.85
N MET A 86 -3.37 -1.04 4.52
CA MET A 86 -2.79 -0.81 3.21
C MET A 86 -2.76 -2.13 2.45
N VAL A 87 -3.49 -2.21 1.34
CA VAL A 87 -3.57 -3.39 0.48
C VAL A 87 -2.46 -3.28 -0.56
N ASP A 88 -1.42 -4.09 -0.40
CA ASP A 88 -0.21 -4.08 -1.23
C ASP A 88 -0.19 -5.23 -2.25
N SER A 89 -0.19 -4.87 -3.53
CA SER A 89 0.05 -5.82 -4.62
C SER A 89 0.40 -5.10 -5.92
N SER A 90 1.22 -5.76 -6.73
CA SER A 90 1.48 -5.40 -8.13
C SER A 90 0.32 -5.73 -9.07
N LYS A 91 -0.68 -6.49 -8.62
CA LYS A 91 -1.82 -6.94 -9.42
C LYS A 91 -3.10 -6.24 -8.97
N TRP A 92 -3.72 -5.49 -9.87
CA TRP A 92 -4.99 -4.82 -9.59
C TRP A 92 -6.09 -5.78 -9.11
N SER A 93 -6.14 -7.02 -9.61
CA SER A 93 -7.18 -7.97 -9.20
C SER A 93 -7.07 -8.35 -7.71
N VAL A 94 -5.84 -8.44 -7.18
CA VAL A 94 -5.57 -8.69 -5.75
C VAL A 94 -5.94 -7.47 -4.92
N ILE A 95 -5.57 -6.27 -5.36
CA ILE A 95 -5.99 -5.01 -4.74
C ILE A 95 -7.52 -4.97 -4.64
N GLU A 96 -8.21 -5.17 -5.76
CA GLU A 96 -9.67 -5.09 -5.83
C GLU A 96 -10.37 -6.17 -5.00
N ALA A 97 -9.81 -7.38 -4.93
CA ALA A 97 -10.30 -8.42 -4.02
C ALA A 97 -10.14 -8.01 -2.55
N GLY A 98 -9.00 -7.41 -2.19
CA GLY A 98 -8.74 -6.88 -0.84
C GLY A 98 -9.67 -5.73 -0.46
N LEU A 99 -9.86 -4.75 -1.34
CA LEU A 99 -10.75 -3.61 -1.12
C LEU A 99 -12.19 -4.03 -0.81
N LYS A 100 -12.68 -5.11 -1.43
CA LYS A 100 -14.02 -5.68 -1.15
C LYS A 100 -14.14 -6.32 0.24
N CYS A 101 -13.02 -6.57 0.92
CA CYS A 101 -12.99 -7.21 2.25
C CYS A 101 -12.72 -6.22 3.38
N VAL A 102 -12.17 -5.03 3.10
CA VAL A 102 -11.85 -4.05 4.14
C VAL A 102 -13.10 -3.29 4.55
N SER A 103 -13.34 -3.23 5.87
CA SER A 103 -14.31 -2.33 6.46
C SER A 103 -13.62 -1.01 6.83
N GLY A 104 -14.21 0.13 6.48
CA GLY A 104 -13.60 1.44 6.67
C GLY A 104 -12.86 1.93 5.43
N LYS A 105 -11.90 2.85 5.62
CA LYS A 105 -11.14 3.47 4.52
C LYS A 105 -9.82 2.73 4.28
N PRO A 106 -9.71 1.92 3.21
CA PRO A 106 -8.45 1.27 2.87
C PRO A 106 -7.46 2.24 2.21
N ILE A 107 -6.20 1.84 2.16
CA ILE A 107 -5.16 2.49 1.36
C ILE A 107 -4.71 1.49 0.28
N VAL A 108 -4.66 1.91 -0.98
CA VAL A 108 -4.14 1.08 -2.08
C VAL A 108 -2.63 1.32 -2.20
N ASN A 109 -1.85 0.25 -2.15
CA ASN A 109 -0.42 0.24 -2.46
C ASN A 109 -0.17 -0.69 -3.66
N SER A 110 -0.06 -0.19 -4.87
CA SER A 110 -0.10 1.22 -5.30
C SER A 110 -0.65 1.32 -6.72
N ILE A 111 -0.81 2.55 -7.22
CA ILE A 111 -1.00 2.81 -8.65
C ILE A 111 0.18 3.63 -9.19
N SER A 112 0.39 3.60 -10.50
CA SER A 112 1.43 4.38 -11.17
C SER A 112 1.08 4.61 -12.64
N MET A 113 1.87 5.41 -13.34
CA MET A 113 1.74 5.64 -14.79
C MET A 113 2.59 4.66 -15.62
N LYS A 114 3.09 3.56 -15.03
CA LYS A 114 3.89 2.53 -15.72
C LYS A 114 3.20 1.98 -16.97
N GLU A 115 1.88 1.76 -16.90
CA GLU A 115 1.06 1.25 -18.02
C GLU A 115 0.38 2.39 -18.80
N GLY A 116 0.81 3.63 -18.56
CA GLY A 116 0.26 4.83 -19.16
C GLY A 116 -0.87 5.46 -18.34
N GLU A 117 -1.15 6.71 -18.70
CA GLU A 117 -2.15 7.57 -18.06
C GLU A 117 -3.57 6.99 -18.03
N ALA A 118 -3.99 6.30 -19.10
CA ALA A 118 -5.34 5.76 -19.20
C ALA A 118 -5.61 4.69 -18.13
N GLU A 119 -4.66 3.76 -17.92
CA GLU A 119 -4.77 2.74 -16.86
C GLU A 119 -4.64 3.36 -15.47
N PHE A 120 -3.73 4.32 -15.29
CA PHE A 120 -3.61 5.09 -14.04
C PHE A 120 -4.94 5.75 -13.63
N LEU A 121 -5.58 6.49 -14.53
CA LEU A 121 -6.86 7.16 -14.27
C LEU A 121 -8.02 6.18 -14.06
N LYS A 122 -8.02 5.04 -14.78
CA LYS A 122 -9.00 3.98 -14.59
C LYS A 122 -8.91 3.39 -13.18
N TYR A 123 -7.71 3.07 -12.71
CA TYR A 123 -7.50 2.56 -11.34
C TYR A 123 -7.78 3.62 -10.29
N ALA A 124 -7.37 4.87 -10.50
CA ALA A 124 -7.71 5.98 -9.61
C ALA A 124 -9.23 6.13 -9.44
N ARG A 125 -10.02 6.08 -10.53
CA ARG A 125 -11.49 6.13 -10.45
C ARG A 125 -12.07 4.95 -9.68
N LYS A 126 -11.49 3.75 -9.82
CA LYS A 126 -11.90 2.60 -9.00
C LYS A 126 -11.59 2.84 -7.52
N CYS A 127 -10.40 3.36 -7.17
CA CYS A 127 -10.06 3.74 -5.79
C CYS A 127 -11.09 4.73 -5.23
N MET A 128 -11.48 5.76 -5.98
CA MET A 128 -12.56 6.69 -5.58
C MET A 128 -13.89 5.96 -5.35
N GLY A 129 -14.25 5.02 -6.21
CA GLY A 129 -15.46 4.20 -6.06
C GLY A 129 -15.49 3.35 -4.79
N TYR A 130 -14.33 2.88 -4.32
CA TYR A 130 -14.17 2.18 -3.04
C TYR A 130 -13.93 3.13 -1.86
N GLY A 131 -13.81 4.44 -2.08
CA GLY A 131 -13.47 5.42 -1.05
C GLY A 131 -12.05 5.26 -0.48
N ALA A 132 -11.14 4.66 -1.24
CA ALA A 132 -9.77 4.36 -0.82
C ALA A 132 -8.83 5.56 -0.98
N ALA A 133 -7.91 5.74 -0.03
CA ALA A 133 -6.69 6.52 -0.28
C ALA A 133 -5.73 5.71 -1.15
N VAL A 134 -4.73 6.37 -1.75
CA VAL A 134 -3.85 5.72 -2.72
C VAL A 134 -2.40 6.16 -2.58
N VAL A 135 -1.52 5.16 -2.57
CA VAL A 135 -0.10 5.35 -2.83
C VAL A 135 0.13 5.46 -4.34
N VAL A 136 0.78 6.54 -4.75
CA VAL A 136 1.18 6.80 -6.13
C VAL A 136 2.68 6.69 -6.23
N MET A 137 3.16 5.64 -6.89
CA MET A 137 4.58 5.44 -7.12
C MET A 137 5.11 6.44 -8.15
N ALA A 138 6.32 6.96 -7.94
CA ALA A 138 7.05 7.70 -8.94
C ALA A 138 7.60 6.77 -10.04
N PHE A 139 6.69 6.18 -10.82
CA PHE A 139 6.96 5.28 -11.94
C PHE A 139 6.01 5.66 -13.10
N ASP A 140 6.56 6.01 -14.26
CA ASP A 140 5.81 6.33 -15.46
C ASP A 140 6.18 5.42 -16.66
N GLU A 141 5.74 5.78 -17.86
CA GLU A 141 5.95 5.03 -19.10
C GLU A 141 7.45 4.87 -19.46
N THR A 142 8.32 5.69 -18.88
CA THR A 142 9.77 5.68 -19.13
C THR A 142 10.57 4.94 -18.05
N GLY A 143 9.95 4.56 -16.93
CA GLY A 143 10.60 3.81 -15.86
C GLY A 143 10.39 4.41 -14.47
N GLN A 144 11.14 3.88 -13.51
CA GLN A 144 11.18 4.37 -12.13
C GLN A 144 11.96 5.68 -12.04
N ALA A 145 11.47 6.63 -11.24
CA ALA A 145 12.21 7.84 -10.93
C ALA A 145 13.32 7.57 -9.91
N ASP A 146 14.56 7.63 -10.39
CA ASP A 146 15.81 7.50 -9.64
C ASP A 146 16.35 8.87 -9.15
N THR A 147 16.25 9.91 -9.98
CA THR A 147 16.72 11.27 -9.66
C THR A 147 15.65 12.14 -9.00
N GLN A 148 16.08 13.15 -8.24
CA GLN A 148 15.17 14.15 -7.64
C GLN A 148 14.26 14.82 -8.69
N ALA A 149 14.83 15.21 -9.84
CA ALA A 149 14.08 15.87 -10.91
C ALA A 149 12.96 14.96 -11.45
N ARG A 150 13.26 13.69 -11.71
CA ARG A 150 12.28 12.70 -12.16
C ARG A 150 11.20 12.43 -11.11
N LYS A 151 11.58 12.35 -9.82
CA LYS A 151 10.61 12.16 -8.72
C LYS A 151 9.60 13.31 -8.67
N ILE A 152 10.08 14.55 -8.77
CA ILE A 152 9.21 15.75 -8.79
C ILE A 152 8.32 15.77 -10.04
N GLU A 153 8.88 15.51 -11.21
CA GLU A 153 8.16 15.51 -12.49
C GLU A 153 6.99 14.53 -12.47
N ILE A 154 7.24 13.27 -12.12
CA ILE A 154 6.22 12.21 -12.12
C ILE A 154 5.13 12.50 -11.08
N CYS A 155 5.50 12.88 -9.85
CA CYS A 155 4.53 13.18 -8.81
C CYS A 155 3.68 14.41 -9.15
N ALA A 156 4.26 15.47 -9.73
CA ALA A 156 3.52 16.65 -10.15
C ALA A 156 2.52 16.31 -11.27
N ARG A 157 2.95 15.57 -12.30
CA ARG A 157 2.06 15.09 -13.37
C ARG A 157 0.92 14.24 -12.81
N ALA A 158 1.23 13.29 -11.95
CA ALA A 158 0.21 12.44 -11.33
C ALA A 158 -0.78 13.26 -10.48
N TYR A 159 -0.31 14.26 -9.74
CA TYR A 159 -1.17 15.17 -8.99
C TYR A 159 -2.15 15.91 -9.90
N ASP A 160 -1.67 16.54 -10.98
CA ASP A 160 -2.53 17.29 -11.91
C ASP A 160 -3.60 16.38 -12.55
N LEU A 161 -3.23 15.16 -12.92
CA LEU A 161 -4.15 14.15 -13.46
C LEU A 161 -5.22 13.74 -12.44
N LEU A 162 -4.83 13.46 -11.20
CA LEU A 162 -5.74 13.07 -10.12
C LEU A 162 -6.69 14.22 -9.75
N MET A 163 -6.18 15.44 -9.65
CA MET A 163 -6.99 16.65 -9.45
C MET A 163 -7.97 16.87 -10.60
N GLY A 164 -7.55 16.62 -11.85
CA GLY A 164 -8.38 16.71 -13.04
C GLY A 164 -9.59 15.77 -13.05
N ILE A 165 -9.54 14.67 -12.29
CA ILE A 165 -10.67 13.74 -12.12
C ILE A 165 -11.42 13.93 -10.80
N GLY A 166 -11.03 14.91 -9.98
CA GLY A 166 -11.65 15.22 -8.69
C GLY A 166 -11.23 14.28 -7.56
N PHE A 167 -10.05 13.66 -7.64
CA PHE A 167 -9.52 12.85 -6.55
C PHE A 167 -9.18 13.74 -5.34
N PRO A 168 -9.57 13.40 -4.09
CA PRO A 168 -9.25 14.22 -2.92
C PRO A 168 -7.73 14.29 -2.68
N PRO A 169 -7.12 15.48 -2.63
CA PRO A 169 -5.66 15.60 -2.47
C PRO A 169 -5.15 15.04 -1.13
N GLU A 170 -5.95 15.10 -0.06
CA GLU A 170 -5.63 14.50 1.25
C GLU A 170 -5.54 12.97 1.23
N ASP A 171 -6.02 12.33 0.16
CA ASP A 171 -6.01 10.88 -0.04
C ASP A 171 -4.90 10.40 -0.97
N ILE A 172 -4.04 11.31 -1.43
CA ILE A 172 -2.90 11.00 -2.30
C ILE A 172 -1.64 10.92 -1.45
N ILE A 173 -1.00 9.75 -1.45
CA ILE A 173 0.28 9.49 -0.78
C ILE A 173 1.31 9.26 -1.88
N PHE A 174 2.25 10.19 -2.06
CA PHE A 174 3.33 9.98 -3.03
C PHE A 174 4.43 9.11 -2.44
N ASP A 175 4.81 8.06 -3.17
CA ASP A 175 6.02 7.29 -2.91
C ASP A 175 7.09 7.68 -3.96
N PRO A 176 8.10 8.48 -3.58
CA PRO A 176 9.15 8.91 -4.48
C PRO A 176 10.23 7.83 -4.69
N ASN A 177 10.01 6.56 -4.34
CA ASN A 177 10.93 5.43 -4.38
C ASN A 177 12.16 5.60 -3.47
N ILE A 178 12.16 4.90 -2.33
CA ILE A 178 13.34 4.73 -1.48
C ILE A 178 14.19 3.58 -2.05
N PHE A 179 15.41 3.90 -2.51
CA PHE A 179 16.34 2.91 -3.05
C PHE A 179 17.40 2.48 -2.04
N ALA A 180 17.96 1.30 -2.24
CA ALA A 180 19.09 0.82 -1.48
C ALA A 180 20.35 1.63 -1.83
N VAL A 181 21.02 2.15 -0.81
CA VAL A 181 22.33 2.78 -0.92
C VAL A 181 23.43 1.78 -0.52
N ALA A 182 24.71 2.15 -0.72
CA ALA A 182 25.87 1.31 -0.39
C ALA A 182 25.92 -0.02 -1.16
N THR A 183 25.48 -0.01 -2.43
CA THR A 183 25.50 -1.19 -3.31
C THR A 183 26.88 -1.44 -3.95
N GLY A 184 27.80 -0.49 -3.88
CA GLY A 184 29.10 -0.52 -4.55
C GLY A 184 29.08 -0.04 -6.01
N ILE A 185 27.93 0.48 -6.47
CA ILE A 185 27.73 1.10 -7.79
C ILE A 185 27.65 2.62 -7.55
N GLU A 186 28.40 3.43 -8.31
CA GLU A 186 28.51 4.88 -8.10
C GLU A 186 27.18 5.61 -8.39
N GLU A 187 26.40 5.07 -9.32
CA GLU A 187 25.10 5.56 -9.72
C GLU A 187 23.94 5.20 -8.76
N HIS A 188 24.21 4.47 -7.66
CA HIS A 188 23.21 4.01 -6.66
C HIS A 188 23.35 4.67 -5.28
#